data_AF-A0A0T5ZJW7-F1
#
_entry.id   AF-A0A0T5ZJW7-F1
#
_cell.length_a   1.000
_cell.length_b   1.000
_cell.length_c   1.000
_cell.angle_alpha   90.00
_cell.angle_beta   90.00
_cell.angle_gamma   90.00
#
_symmetry.space_group_name_H-M   'P 1'
#
loop_
_entity.id
_entity.type
_entity.pdbx_description
1 polymer ?
#
loop_
_entity_poly.entity_id
_entity_poly.type
_entity_poly.pdbx_seq_one_letter_code
_entity_poly.pdbx_strand_id
1 'polypeptide(L)'
;SAGATWDLNSANSVLKIAGLVLDARIALAKGDKKSAIGFLKKAVEAEDAINYAEPPGWYIPARESLGSVLMLNCDYAEAERVFRVGLDKNPRSGRSLFGLMESLKAQGKNYDAQLVQKEFEVAWKNADIQLKQVEDLL
;
A
#
# COMPACT_ATOMS: atom_id res chain seq x y z
N SER A 1 -36.79 5.70 5.67
CA SER A 1 -35.73 4.75 6.05
C SER A 1 -34.50 5.01 5.19
N ALA A 2 -33.54 5.81 5.69
CA ALA A 2 -32.33 6.23 4.97
C ALA A 2 -31.05 5.51 5.48
N GLY A 3 -31.24 4.40 6.21
CA GLY A 3 -30.18 3.69 6.92
C GLY A 3 -29.55 2.52 6.17
N ALA A 4 -30.08 2.11 5.01
CA ALA A 4 -29.64 0.88 4.32
C ALA A 4 -28.80 1.15 3.07
N THR A 5 -28.86 2.35 2.48
CA THR A 5 -28.18 2.69 1.23
C THR A 5 -26.72 3.08 1.42
N TRP A 6 -26.34 3.59 2.59
CA TRP A 6 -24.95 3.91 2.89
C TRP A 6 -24.11 2.64 3.11
N ASP A 7 -24.69 1.62 3.73
CA ASP A 7 -24.00 0.38 4.13
C ASP A 7 -23.73 -0.56 2.94
N LEU A 8 -24.70 -0.69 2.02
CA LEU A 8 -24.54 -1.48 0.79
C LEU A 8 -23.52 -0.89 -0.19
N ASN A 9 -23.46 0.44 -0.28
CA ASN A 9 -22.47 1.12 -1.13
C ASN A 9 -21.04 0.93 -0.59
N SER A 10 -20.86 0.84 0.73
CA SER A 10 -19.58 0.54 1.37
C SER A 10 -19.13 -0.90 1.12
N ALA A 11 -20.02 -1.88 1.34
CA ALA A 11 -19.70 -3.30 1.14
C ALA A 11 -19.31 -3.61 -0.33
N ASN A 12 -20.05 -3.06 -1.30
CA ASN A 12 -19.72 -3.21 -2.72
C ASN A 12 -18.38 -2.54 -3.08
N SER A 13 -18.06 -1.40 -2.46
CA SER A 13 -16.78 -0.71 -2.68
C SER A 13 -15.61 -1.52 -2.13
N VAL A 14 -15.76 -2.11 -0.93
CA VAL A 14 -14.76 -3.00 -0.34
C VAL A 14 -14.57 -4.25 -1.21
N LEU A 15 -15.64 -4.89 -1.68
CA LEU A 15 -15.55 -6.04 -2.58
C LEU A 15 -14.86 -5.70 -3.91
N LYS A 16 -15.11 -4.50 -4.44
CA LYS A 16 -14.42 -4.01 -5.65
C LYS A 16 -12.92 -3.85 -5.43
N ILE A 17 -12.50 -3.26 -4.31
CA ILE A 17 -11.08 -3.15 -3.96
C ILE A 17 -10.46 -4.54 -3.81
N ALA A 18 -11.14 -5.43 -3.09
CA ALA A 18 -10.69 -6.80 -2.88
C ALA A 18 -10.50 -7.57 -4.20
N GLY A 19 -11.43 -7.43 -5.13
CA GLY A 19 -11.33 -8.02 -6.47
C GLY A 19 -10.11 -7.50 -7.23
N LEU A 20 -9.88 -6.18 -7.24
CA LEU A 20 -8.72 -5.58 -7.90
C LEU A 20 -7.39 -6.01 -7.27
N VAL A 21 -7.33 -6.10 -5.94
CA VAL A 21 -6.13 -6.61 -5.24
C VAL A 21 -5.89 -8.10 -5.56
N LEU A 22 -6.95 -8.92 -5.61
CA LEU A 22 -6.84 -10.32 -5.99
C LEU A 22 -6.35 -10.47 -7.43
N ASP A 23 -6.91 -9.72 -8.38
CA ASP A 23 -6.48 -9.73 -9.78
C ASP A 23 -5.01 -9.34 -9.91
N ALA A 24 -4.57 -8.34 -9.13
CA ALA A 24 -3.17 -7.95 -9.10
C ALA A 24 -2.25 -9.07 -8.59
N ARG A 25 -2.64 -9.77 -7.52
CA ARG A 25 -1.87 -10.90 -6.96
C ARG A 25 -1.81 -12.08 -7.94
N ILE A 26 -2.89 -12.36 -8.66
CA ILE A 26 -2.92 -13.37 -9.72
C ILE A 26 -1.99 -12.98 -10.87
N ALA A 27 -2.04 -11.72 -11.33
CA ALA A 27 -1.15 -11.23 -12.37
C ALA A 27 0.32 -11.30 -11.94
N LEU A 28 0.64 -10.90 -10.71
CA LEU A 28 1.98 -10.97 -10.15
C LEU A 28 2.49 -12.42 -10.06
N ALA A 29 1.64 -13.36 -9.62
CA ALA A 29 1.98 -14.78 -9.59
C ALA A 29 2.27 -15.38 -10.98
N LYS A 30 1.70 -14.79 -12.04
CA LYS A 30 1.99 -15.14 -13.44
C LYS A 30 3.21 -14.40 -14.02
N GLY A 31 3.88 -13.56 -13.23
CA GLY A 31 5.00 -12.72 -13.68
C GLY A 31 4.56 -11.46 -14.44
N ASP A 32 3.26 -11.19 -14.58
CA ASP A 32 2.73 -10.01 -15.26
C ASP A 32 2.65 -8.80 -14.32
N LYS A 33 3.83 -8.23 -14.03
CA LYS A 33 3.97 -7.05 -13.17
C LYS A 33 3.23 -5.83 -13.72
N LYS A 34 3.15 -5.68 -15.05
CA LYS A 34 2.48 -4.55 -15.71
C LYS A 34 0.98 -4.56 -15.40
N SER A 35 0.33 -5.70 -15.56
CA SER A 35 -1.09 -5.84 -15.22
C SER A 35 -1.32 -5.70 -13.72
N ALA A 36 -0.43 -6.27 -12.88
CA ALA A 36 -0.52 -6.13 -11.43
C ALA A 36 -0.50 -4.65 -10.98
N ILE A 37 0.43 -3.84 -11.53
CA ILE A 37 0.47 -2.39 -11.28
C ILE A 37 -0.83 -1.72 -11.73
N GLY A 38 -1.36 -2.08 -12.90
CA GLY A 38 -2.61 -1.53 -13.42
C GLY A 38 -3.81 -1.80 -12.52
N PHE A 39 -3.93 -3.03 -12.00
CA PHE A 39 -4.98 -3.38 -11.05
C PHE A 39 -4.83 -2.67 -9.71
N LEU A 40 -3.61 -2.58 -9.17
CA LEU A 40 -3.35 -1.91 -7.90
C LEU A 40 -3.57 -0.40 -7.97
N LYS A 41 -3.26 0.26 -9.10
CA LYS A 41 -3.61 1.67 -9.31
C LYS A 41 -5.12 1.90 -9.20
N LYS A 42 -5.92 1.04 -9.86
CA LYS A 42 -7.39 1.09 -9.76
C LYS A 42 -7.88 0.80 -8.33
N ALA A 43 -7.22 -0.11 -7.62
CA ALA A 43 -7.56 -0.43 -6.24
C ALA A 43 -7.31 0.77 -5.31
N VAL A 44 -6.17 1.45 -5.47
CA VAL A 44 -5.84 2.69 -4.75
C VAL A 44 -6.84 3.81 -5.05
N GLU A 45 -7.20 3.99 -6.32
CA GLU A 45 -8.23 4.98 -6.71
C GLU A 45 -9.59 4.67 -6.05
N ALA A 46 -9.97 3.39 -6.00
CA ALA A 46 -11.21 2.97 -5.36
C ALA A 46 -11.15 3.14 -3.83
N GLU A 47 -10.03 2.81 -3.21
CA GLU A 47 -9.78 2.99 -1.77
C GLU A 47 -9.83 4.46 -1.37
N ASP A 48 -9.19 5.33 -2.17
CA ASP A 48 -9.17 6.78 -1.94
C ASP A 48 -10.54 7.46 -2.08
N ALA A 49 -11.47 6.82 -2.80
CA ALA A 49 -12.83 7.32 -3.00
C ALA A 49 -13.79 6.92 -1.87
N ILE A 50 -13.41 6.02 -0.97
CA ILE A 50 -14.24 5.63 0.17
C ILE A 50 -14.16 6.72 1.23
N ASN A 51 -15.31 7.34 1.53
CA ASN A 51 -15.44 8.21 2.69
C ASN A 51 -15.40 7.31 3.94
N TYR A 52 -14.31 7.36 4.69
CA TYR A 52 -14.02 6.45 5.78
C TYR A 52 -15.14 6.46 6.84
N ALA A 53 -15.78 5.31 7.06
CA ALA A 53 -16.70 5.07 8.15
C ALA A 53 -16.09 3.99 9.06
N GLU A 54 -15.98 4.30 10.36
CA GLU A 54 -15.45 3.40 11.39
C GLU A 54 -16.41 2.22 11.67
N PRO A 55 -15.92 0.97 11.79
CA PRO A 55 -14.54 0.52 11.56
C PRO A 55 -14.25 0.26 10.07
N PRO A 56 -12.98 0.34 9.62
CA PRO A 56 -12.64 0.11 8.22
C PRO A 56 -12.94 -1.34 7.83
N GLY A 57 -13.79 -1.52 6.82
CA GLY A 57 -14.13 -2.84 6.27
C GLY A 57 -13.00 -3.54 5.50
N TRP A 58 -11.83 -2.89 5.33
CA TRP A 58 -10.72 -3.35 4.52
C TRP A 58 -9.37 -3.13 5.22
N TYR A 59 -8.57 -4.20 5.34
CA TYR A 59 -7.31 -4.22 6.11
C TYR A 59 -6.05 -4.37 5.24
N ILE A 60 -6.16 -4.63 3.93
CA ILE A 60 -5.00 -4.83 3.05
C ILE A 60 -4.78 -3.56 2.23
N PRO A 61 -3.95 -2.60 2.67
CA PRO A 61 -3.95 -1.30 2.05
C PRO A 61 -3.34 -1.41 0.64
N ALA A 62 -4.15 -1.10 -0.37
CA ALA A 62 -3.82 -1.36 -1.76
C ALA A 62 -2.60 -0.53 -2.21
N ARG A 63 -2.36 0.59 -1.53
CA ARG A 63 -1.24 1.50 -1.77
C ARG A 63 0.11 0.87 -1.43
N GLU A 64 0.25 0.23 -0.28
CA GLU A 64 1.49 -0.44 0.08
C GLU A 64 1.78 -1.62 -0.86
N SER A 65 0.74 -2.36 -1.28
CA SER A 65 0.89 -3.40 -2.30
C SER A 65 1.31 -2.80 -3.66
N LEU A 66 0.76 -1.66 -4.07
CA LEU A 66 1.20 -0.95 -5.27
C LEU A 66 2.69 -0.59 -5.19
N GLY A 67 3.11 0.00 -4.06
CA GLY A 67 4.51 0.36 -3.82
C GLY A 67 5.43 -0.86 -3.89
N SER A 68 5.01 -1.99 -3.31
CA SER A 68 5.74 -3.27 -3.41
C SER A 68 5.94 -3.72 -4.85
N VAL A 69 4.88 -3.78 -5.65
CA VAL A 69 4.98 -4.25 -7.04
C VAL A 69 5.82 -3.29 -7.89
N LEU A 70 5.78 -1.98 -7.63
CA LEU A 70 6.67 -1.02 -8.28
C LEU A 70 8.14 -1.26 -7.92
N MET A 71 8.45 -1.57 -6.66
CA MET A 71 9.79 -1.98 -6.24
C MET A 71 10.25 -3.25 -6.97
N LEU A 72 9.37 -4.25 -7.11
CA LEU A 72 9.64 -5.48 -7.86
C LEU A 72 9.84 -5.23 -9.36
N ASN A 73 9.23 -4.17 -9.91
CA ASN A 73 9.40 -3.76 -11.29
C ASN A 73 10.60 -2.82 -11.51
N CYS A 74 11.37 -2.53 -10.45
CA CYS A 74 12.47 -1.57 -10.44
C CYS A 74 12.07 -0.10 -10.71
N ASP A 75 10.78 0.23 -10.55
CA ASP A 75 10.26 1.59 -10.68
C ASP A 75 10.40 2.36 -9.35
N TYR A 76 11.63 2.44 -8.84
CA TYR A 76 11.89 2.89 -7.45
C TYR A 76 11.40 4.32 -7.16
N ALA A 77 11.54 5.23 -8.12
CA ALA A 77 11.05 6.61 -7.97
C ALA A 77 9.52 6.68 -7.90
N GLU A 78 8.82 5.80 -8.64
CA GLU A 78 7.37 5.72 -8.59
C GLU A 78 6.91 5.10 -7.26
N ALA A 79 7.63 4.07 -6.77
CA ALA A 79 7.38 3.47 -5.47
C ALA A 79 7.55 4.50 -4.33
N GLU A 80 8.63 5.30 -4.36
CA GLU A 80 8.89 6.36 -3.37
C GLU A 80 7.69 7.31 -3.25
N ARG A 81 7.21 7.86 -4.38
CA ARG A 81 6.07 8.78 -4.35
C ARG A 81 4.80 8.09 -3.86
N VAL A 82 4.56 6.81 -4.19
CA VAL A 82 3.40 6.06 -3.66
C VAL A 82 3.45 5.95 -2.14
N PHE A 83 4.61 5.62 -1.56
CA PHE A 83 4.77 5.53 -0.11
C PHE A 83 4.67 6.89 0.57
N ARG A 84 5.23 7.97 -0.02
CA ARG A 84 5.08 9.33 0.51
C ARG A 84 3.61 9.76 0.59
N VAL A 85 2.83 9.53 -0.46
CA VAL A 85 1.38 9.80 -0.43
C VAL A 85 0.68 8.96 0.65
N GLY A 86 1.13 7.73 0.89
CA GLY A 86 0.64 6.91 1.99
C GLY A 86 0.91 7.54 3.35
N LEU A 87 2.10 8.09 3.55
CA LEU A 87 2.50 8.77 4.79
C LEU A 87 1.80 10.13 4.98
N ASP A 88 1.47 10.84 3.89
CA ASP A 88 0.65 12.06 4.00
C ASP A 88 -0.74 11.75 4.59
N LYS A 89 -1.29 10.57 4.28
CA LYS A 89 -2.59 10.10 4.80
C LYS A 89 -2.47 9.44 6.17
N ASN A 90 -1.42 8.65 6.38
CA ASN A 90 -1.15 7.98 7.64
C ASN A 90 0.34 8.11 8.00
N PRO A 91 0.73 9.20 8.69
CA PRO A 91 2.13 9.52 8.98
C PRO A 91 2.87 8.47 9.81
N ARG A 92 2.15 7.57 10.48
CA ARG A 92 2.71 6.53 11.33
C ARG A 92 2.55 5.12 10.74
N SER A 93 2.21 4.99 9.45
CA SER A 93 2.15 3.69 8.78
C SER A 93 3.56 3.10 8.68
N GLY A 94 3.86 2.13 9.55
CA GLY A 94 5.16 1.45 9.50
C GLY A 94 5.39 0.67 8.21
N ARG A 95 4.33 0.16 7.57
CA ARG A 95 4.42 -0.46 6.23
C ARG A 95 4.85 0.55 5.16
N SER A 96 4.26 1.75 5.17
CA SER A 96 4.66 2.82 4.25
C SER A 96 6.05 3.38 4.55
N LEU A 97 6.44 3.50 5.84
CA LEU A 97 7.80 3.89 6.23
C LEU A 97 8.85 2.86 5.75
N PHE A 98 8.57 1.57 5.94
CA PHE A 98 9.42 0.49 5.45
C PHE A 98 9.60 0.56 3.92
N GLY A 99 8.49 0.67 3.19
CA GLY A 99 8.52 0.81 1.73
C GLY A 99 9.27 2.05 1.25
N LEU A 100 9.06 3.20 1.90
CA LEU A 100 9.79 4.43 1.60
C LEU A 100 11.29 4.26 1.81
N MET A 101 11.70 3.70 2.96
CA MET A 101 13.10 3.42 3.27
C MET A 101 13.73 2.54 2.17
N GLU A 102 13.10 1.44 1.80
CA GLU A 102 13.63 0.53 0.77
C GLU A 102 13.69 1.17 -0.61
N SER A 103 12.69 1.99 -0.98
CA SER A 103 12.70 2.74 -2.25
C SER A 103 13.82 3.78 -2.33
N LEU A 104 14.17 4.42 -1.22
CA LEU A 104 15.27 5.38 -1.14
C LEU A 104 16.63 4.67 -1.25
N LYS A 105 16.80 3.53 -0.57
CA LYS A 105 18.01 2.69 -0.69
C LYS A 105 18.23 2.23 -2.13
N ALA A 106 17.20 1.74 -2.80
CA ALA A 106 17.27 1.28 -4.19
C ALA A 106 17.66 2.40 -5.18
N GLN A 107 17.38 3.66 -4.82
CA GLN A 107 17.80 4.85 -5.59
C GLN A 107 19.18 5.40 -5.18
N GLY A 108 19.85 4.80 -4.19
CA GLY A 108 21.12 5.29 -3.65
C GLY A 108 21.01 6.53 -2.75
N LYS A 109 19.79 6.92 -2.35
CA LYS A 109 19.51 8.06 -1.45
C LYS A 109 19.72 7.66 0.01
N ASN A 110 20.93 7.22 0.35
CA ASN A 110 21.23 6.55 1.62
C ASN A 110 21.04 7.46 2.84
N TYR A 111 21.31 8.76 2.73
CA TYR A 111 21.09 9.70 3.83
C TYR A 111 19.61 9.79 4.18
N ASP A 112 18.75 10.00 3.19
CA ASP A 112 17.29 10.08 3.38
C ASP A 112 16.73 8.76 3.91
N ALA A 113 17.22 7.62 3.37
CA ALA A 113 16.83 6.30 3.85
C ALA A 113 17.14 6.09 5.34
N GLN A 114 18.28 6.58 5.83
CA GLN A 114 18.64 6.50 7.26
C GLN A 114 17.73 7.37 8.14
N LEU A 115 17.23 8.50 7.63
CA LEU A 115 16.27 9.32 8.37
C LEU A 115 14.94 8.57 8.52
N VAL A 116 14.42 8.03 7.41
CA VAL A 116 13.16 7.25 7.40
C VAL A 116 13.30 5.97 8.25
N GLN A 117 14.46 5.34 8.26
CA GLN A 117 14.71 4.16 9.10
C GLN A 117 14.46 4.44 10.59
N LYS A 118 14.88 5.61 11.10
CA LYS A 118 14.65 5.99 12.50
C LYS A 118 13.16 6.14 12.80
N GLU A 119 12.40 6.70 11.86
CA GLU A 119 10.94 6.82 11.99
C GLU A 119 10.27 5.43 11.97
N PHE A 120 10.72 4.54 11.08
CA PHE A 120 10.24 3.17 11.01
C PHE A 120 10.50 2.41 12.31
N GLU A 121 11.69 2.49 12.88
CA GLU A 121 12.05 1.82 14.14
C GLU A 121 11.15 2.26 15.30
N VAL A 122 10.73 3.52 15.34
CA VAL A 122 9.77 4.03 16.33
C VAL A 122 8.36 3.51 16.05
N ALA A 123 7.91 3.56 14.78
CA ALA A 123 6.56 3.14 14.39
C ALA A 123 6.34 1.63 14.49
N TRP A 124 7.40 0.82 14.33
CA TRP A 124 7.34 -0.64 14.26
C TRP A 124 7.83 -1.35 15.53
N LYS A 125 8.17 -0.60 16.58
CA LYS A 125 8.79 -1.13 17.81
C LYS A 125 8.00 -2.27 18.48
N ASN A 126 6.67 -2.23 18.40
CA ASN A 126 5.78 -3.20 19.06
C ASN A 126 5.08 -4.12 18.05
N ALA A 127 5.52 -4.15 16.78
CA ALA A 127 4.89 -4.98 15.78
C ALA A 127 5.26 -6.46 15.98
N ASP A 128 4.25 -7.34 15.92
CA ASP A 128 4.44 -8.79 16.08
C ASP A 128 5.10 -9.45 14.85
N ILE A 129 5.12 -8.74 13.70
CA ILE A 129 5.71 -9.21 12.45
C ILE A 129 6.93 -8.37 12.07
N GLN A 130 7.96 -9.02 11.54
CA GLN A 130 9.12 -8.33 10.98
C GLN A 130 8.93 -8.14 9.47
N LEU A 131 9.08 -6.90 9.00
CA LEU A 131 9.20 -6.62 7.57
C LEU A 131 10.67 -6.74 7.18
N LYS A 132 10.96 -7.65 6.25
CA LYS A 132 12.33 -7.98 5.80
C LYS A 132 12.55 -7.61 4.34
N GLN A 133 11.49 -7.70 3.54
CA GLN A 133 11.53 -7.45 2.11
C GLN A 133 10.24 -6.78 1.63
N VAL A 134 10.30 -6.10 0.48
CA VAL A 134 9.15 -5.32 -0.03
C VAL A 134 7.94 -6.21 -0.34
N GLU A 135 8.12 -7.50 -0.61
CA GLU A 135 7.03 -8.47 -0.79
C GLU A 135 6.21 -8.71 0.46
N ASP A 136 6.74 -8.42 1.66
CA ASP A 136 5.97 -8.49 2.92
C ASP A 136 4.85 -7.41 2.98
N LEU A 137 4.82 -6.52 1.98
CA LEU A 137 3.79 -5.51 1.79
C LEU A 137 2.64 -5.95 0.87
N LEU A 138 2.67 -7.19 0.33
CA LEU A 138 1.61 -7.77 -0.51
C LEU A 138 0.46 -8.42 0.28
#